data_AF-A0A959G989-F1
#
_entry.id   AF-A0A959G989-F1
#
_cell.length_a   1.000
_cell.length_b   1.000
_cell.length_c   1.000
_cell.angle_alpha   90.00
_cell.angle_beta   90.00
_cell.angle_gamma   90.00
#
_symmetry.space_group_name_H-M   'P 1'
#
loop_
_entity.id
_entity.type
_entity.pdbx_description
1 polymer ?
#
loop_
_entity_poly.entity_id
_entity_poly.type
_entity_poly.pdbx_seq_one_letter_code
_entity_poly.pdbx_strand_id
1 'polypeptide(L)' 'MAHPKSRVSAQRRRKRRTHHKLETPQLSTCKATNEPHVYHRAYEHEGALYYRGQVVIPAKSTETEDIAE' A
#
# COMPACT_ATOMS: atom_id res chain seq x y z
N MET A 1 -41.37 -6.85 -5.43
CA MET A 1 -39.97 -7.26 -5.24
C MET A 1 -39.91 -8.78 -5.17
N ALA A 2 -38.89 -9.41 -5.75
CA ALA A 2 -38.72 -10.85 -5.60
C ALA A 2 -38.26 -11.14 -4.16
N HIS A 3 -39.13 -11.76 -3.36
CA HIS A 3 -38.81 -12.17 -2.00
C HIS A 3 -38.28 -13.61 -2.00
N PRO A 4 -37.26 -13.92 -1.19
CA PRO A 4 -36.78 -15.29 -1.07
C PRO A 4 -37.88 -16.17 -0.47
N LYS A 5 -38.24 -17.26 -1.16
CA LYS A 5 -39.23 -18.23 -0.67
C LYS A 5 -38.82 -18.91 0.63
N SER A 6 -37.52 -19.15 0.79
CA SER A 6 -36.94 -19.89 1.93
C SER A 6 -35.60 -19.33 2.38
N ARG A 7 -35.23 -19.59 3.65
CA ARG A 7 -33.93 -19.21 4.20
C ARG A 7 -32.80 -19.98 3.51
N VAL A 8 -31.75 -19.28 3.09
CA VAL A 8 -30.52 -19.89 2.56
C VAL A 8 -29.77 -20.61 3.69
N SER A 9 -29.39 -21.88 3.45
CA SER A 9 -28.64 -22.65 4.44
C SER A 9 -27.28 -22.02 4.75
N ALA A 10 -26.79 -22.19 5.99
CA ALA A 10 -25.50 -21.67 6.39
C ALA A 10 -24.35 -22.25 5.54
N GLN A 11 -24.46 -23.52 5.11
CA GLN A 11 -23.51 -24.16 4.20
C GLN A 11 -23.48 -23.47 2.83
N ARG A 12 -24.64 -23.21 2.22
CA ARG A 12 -24.74 -22.52 0.91
C ARG A 12 -24.19 -21.10 1.00
N ARG A 13 -24.50 -20.37 2.08
CA ARG A 13 -23.95 -19.02 2.35
C ARG A 13 -22.43 -19.04 2.47
N ARG A 14 -21.86 -19.99 3.22
CA ARG A 14 -20.40 -20.12 3.40
C ARG A 14 -19.70 -20.47 2.09
N LYS A 15 -20.24 -21.44 1.33
CA LYS A 15 -19.73 -21.81 -0.01
C LYS A 15 -19.79 -20.64 -0.98
N ARG A 16 -20.85 -19.82 -0.97
CA ARG A 16 -20.91 -18.61 -1.80
C ARG A 16 -19.80 -17.61 -1.45
N ARG A 17 -19.43 -17.50 -0.16
CA ARG A 17 -18.44 -16.53 0.34
C ARG A 17 -16.98 -17.01 0.21
N THR A 18 -16.71 -18.18 -0.37
CA THR A 18 -15.33 -18.68 -0.52
C THR A 18 -14.49 -17.83 -1.47
N HIS A 19 -15.11 -17.15 -2.43
CA HIS A 19 -14.41 -16.32 -3.42
C HIS A 19 -14.28 -14.86 -3.00
N HIS A 20 -14.91 -14.43 -1.90
CA HIS A 20 -14.73 -13.10 -1.34
C HIS A 20 -13.48 -13.08 -0.45
N LYS A 21 -12.30 -13.07 -1.09
CA LYS A 21 -10.99 -13.03 -0.43
C LYS A 21 -10.29 -11.72 -0.75
N LEU A 22 -9.45 -11.28 0.19
CA LEU A 22 -8.53 -10.17 -0.03
C LEU A 22 -7.26 -10.74 -0.68
N GLU A 23 -6.82 -10.11 -1.75
CA GLU A 23 -5.53 -10.43 -2.37
C GLU A 23 -4.43 -9.61 -1.70
N THR A 24 -3.26 -10.24 -1.52
CA THR A 24 -2.09 -9.54 -1.00
C THR A 24 -1.48 -8.66 -2.08
N PRO A 25 -1.10 -7.41 -1.77
CA PRO A 25 -0.41 -6.56 -2.74
C PRO A 25 0.98 -7.13 -3.06
N GLN A 26 1.46 -6.88 -4.28
CA GLN A 26 2.81 -7.24 -4.68
C GLN A 26 3.82 -6.24 -4.11
N LEU A 27 4.69 -6.72 -3.22
CA LEU A 27 5.73 -5.93 -2.57
C LEU A 27 7.11 -6.29 -3.11
N SER A 28 7.93 -5.26 -3.32
CA SER A 28 9.30 -5.34 -3.83
C SER A 28 10.23 -4.63 -2.85
N THR A 29 11.42 -5.16 -2.62
CA THR A 29 12.45 -4.47 -1.82
C THR A 29 13.25 -3.52 -2.71
N CYS A 30 13.52 -2.30 -2.24
CA CYS A 30 14.46 -1.41 -2.92
C CYS A 30 15.90 -1.81 -2.60
N LYS A 31 16.79 -1.78 -3.59
CA LYS A 31 18.22 -2.08 -3.40
C LYS A 31 19.01 -1.00 -2.66
N ALA A 32 18.56 0.26 -2.72
CA ALA A 32 19.29 1.39 -2.13
C ALA A 32 18.95 1.58 -0.65
N THR A 33 17.67 1.54 -0.28
CA THR A 33 17.20 1.83 1.09
C THR A 33 16.73 0.58 1.83
N ASN A 34 16.68 -0.59 1.17
CA ASN A 34 16.18 -1.86 1.71
C ASN A 34 14.72 -1.85 2.19
N GLU A 35 13.94 -0.81 1.86
CA GLU A 35 12.54 -0.74 2.24
C GLU A 35 11.60 -1.47 1.26
N PRO A 36 10.53 -2.11 1.77
CA PRO A 36 9.49 -2.69 0.95
C PRO A 36 8.56 -1.61 0.38
N HIS A 37 8.38 -1.63 -0.94
CA HIS A 37 7.46 -0.75 -1.66
C HIS A 37 6.56 -1.54 -2.60
N VAL A 38 5.41 -0.96 -2.96
CA VAL A 38 4.53 -1.55 -3.97
C VAL A 38 5.23 -1.55 -5.32
N TYR A 39 5.19 -2.69 -6.01
CA TYR A 39 5.89 -2.83 -7.28
C TYR A 39 5.43 -1.78 -8.31
N HIS A 40 6.40 -1.23 -9.06
CA HIS A 40 6.20 -0.15 -10.04
C HIS A 40 5.64 1.17 -9.47
N ARG A 41 5.69 1.38 -8.16
CA ARG A 41 5.35 2.67 -7.54
C ARG A 41 6.59 3.31 -6.91
N ALA A 42 6.61 4.64 -6.92
CA ALA A 42 7.55 5.40 -6.11
C ALA A 42 7.14 5.30 -4.63
N TYR A 43 8.10 5.41 -3.73
CA TYR A 43 7.88 5.41 -2.29
C TYR A 43 8.66 6.55 -1.63
N GLU A 44 8.14 7.02 -0.50
CA GLU A 44 8.79 8.07 0.29
C GLU A 44 9.70 7.42 1.32
N HIS A 45 10.94 7.89 1.41
CA HIS A 45 11.91 7.50 2.42
C HIS A 45 12.68 8.74 2.84
N GLU A 46 12.77 9.00 4.15
CA GLU A 46 13.49 10.14 4.73
C GLU A 46 13.11 11.51 4.12
N GLY A 47 11.83 11.66 3.72
CA GLY A 47 11.31 12.88 3.10
C GLY A 47 11.67 13.07 1.62
N ALA A 48 12.42 12.14 1.03
CA ALA A 48 12.71 12.09 -0.40
C ALA A 48 11.88 10.99 -1.10
N LEU A 49 11.52 11.22 -2.37
CA LEU A 49 10.77 10.26 -3.17
C LEU A 49 11.74 9.39 -3.98
N TYR A 50 11.71 8.08 -3.75
CA TYR A 50 12.56 7.11 -4.42
C TYR A 50 11.80 6.26 -5.45
N TYR A 51 12.45 6.01 -6.58
CA TYR A 51 11.99 5.06 -7.58
C TYR A 51 13.17 4.37 -8.23
N ARG A 52 13.14 3.03 -8.30
CA ARG A 52 14.20 2.21 -8.91
C ARG A 52 15.62 2.52 -8.36
N GLY A 53 15.72 2.89 -7.07
CA GLY A 53 16.98 3.20 -6.41
C GLY A 53 17.54 4.61 -6.71
N GLN A 54 16.78 5.45 -7.42
CA GLN A 54 17.13 6.85 -7.67
C GLN A 54 16.19 7.77 -6.89
N VAL A 55 16.70 8.93 -6.49
CA VAL A 55 15.89 10.02 -5.91
C VAL A 55 15.20 10.74 -7.07
N VAL A 56 13.87 10.70 -7.08
CA VAL A 56 13.02 11.41 -8.06
C VAL A 56 12.71 12.82 -7.56
N ILE A 57 12.42 12.96 -6.27
CA ILE A 57 12.15 14.25 -5.64
C ILE A 57 13.04 14.35 -4.39
N PRO A 58 13.94 15.34 -4.32
CA PRO A 58 14.73 15.56 -3.12
C PRO A 58 13.83 16.04 -1.97
N ALA A 59 14.22 15.71 -0.74
CA ALA A 59 13.57 16.25 0.44
C ALA A 59 13.66 17.78 0.40
N LYS A 60 12.56 18.47 0.76
CA LYS A 60 12.60 19.91 0.96
C LYS A 60 13.47 20.18 2.18
N SER A 61 14.58 20.89 2.00
CA SER A 61 15.32 21.46 3.11
C SER A 61 14.37 22.40 3.86
N THR A 62 13.99 22.05 5.08
CA THR A 62 13.56 23.07 6.04
C THR A 62 14.82 23.82 6.44
N GLU A 63 15.19 24.81 5.63
CA GLU A 63 16.03 25.91 6.08
C GLU A 63 15.22 26.71 7.09
N THR A 64 15.43 26.43 8.38
CA THR A 64 15.24 27.43 9.43
C THR A 64 16.59 27.61 10.11
N GLU A 65 17.16 28.76 9.77
CA GLU A 65 18.21 29.48 10.48
C GLU A 65 17.90 29.52 11.99
N ASP A 66 18.86 29.18 12.83
CA ASP A 66 19.06 29.80 14.15
C ASP A 66 20.56 29.88 14.36
N ILE A 67 21.10 30.94 13.77
CA ILE A 67 22.41 31.50 14.07
C ILE A 67 22.38 31.99 15.52
N ALA A 68 23.45 31.68 16.23
CA ALA A 68 23.82 32.16 17.56
C ALA A 68 23.20 33.50 18.02
N GLU A 69 22.58 33.47 19.20
CA GLU A 69 22.78 34.48 20.26
C GLU A 69 22.92 33.76 21.61
#